data_AF-A0A2U3LQK9-F1
#
_entry.id   AF-A0A2U3LQK9-F1
#
_cell.length_a   1.000
_cell.length_b   1.000
_cell.length_c   1.000
_cell.angle_alpha   90.00
_cell.angle_beta   90.00
_cell.angle_gamma   90.00
#
_symmetry.space_group_name_H-M   'P 1'
#
loop_
_entity.id
_entity.type
_entity.pdbx_description
1 polymer ?
#
loop_
_entity_poly.entity_id
_entity_poly.type
_entity_poly.pdbx_seq_one_letter_code
_entity_poly.pdbx_strand_id
1 'polypeptide(L)'
;MRRFVLLLGIACRLSGQTEDKPAAEWIRSGEPLKQAWAAHWIVEQRAEPLVPEMLRVLADPLPAAGASTAVTDAEAARLAILDALIQMNQPAPLADLVPLIGKFPTEVLILAARSHEDASGVLLQLLDRPHNYAAFIAIGNLLTPRRDAGFVLRALREFDAHDEIMVFNPGQDQNIGSGWAGDTVSKPDEERPAWPETGTYVLMVSPSTASRSNLIADGRYRVSMQRRLGRTFADHGFQEYGSEKGRTIPDRAQEFLADYLDIDAAQLPVHAAETLKLTWAGDADFRDRVGQFFAGQRLGYAALVQALIARKYLSAENAAPLRLRIRPYVNDQRRDDRTKLPDVQALTGNQ
;
A
#
# COMPACT_ATOMS: atom_id res chain seq x y z
N MET A 1 -18.21 61.23 -52.54
CA MET A 1 -16.94 60.55 -52.86
C MET A 1 -16.85 59.32 -51.96
N ARG A 2 -17.09 58.08 -52.46
CA ARG A 2 -16.09 57.14 -53.03
C ARG A 2 -14.98 56.81 -51.99
N ARG A 3 -14.64 55.59 -51.57
CA ARG A 3 -14.78 54.16 -51.99
C ARG A 3 -14.50 53.28 -50.73
N PHE A 4 -15.23 52.17 -50.49
CA PHE A 4 -14.84 50.77 -50.80
C PHE A 4 -13.42 50.34 -50.35
N VAL A 5 -13.32 49.48 -49.32
CA VAL A 5 -12.59 48.18 -49.33
C VAL A 5 -13.26 47.24 -48.32
N LEU A 6 -13.70 46.10 -48.83
CA LEU A 6 -14.26 44.93 -48.14
C LEU A 6 -13.35 43.78 -48.56
N LEU A 7 -12.65 43.12 -47.63
CA LEU A 7 -11.89 41.87 -47.84
C LEU A 7 -11.72 41.21 -46.46
N LEU A 8 -12.60 40.25 -46.14
CA LEU A 8 -12.29 38.82 -46.09
C LEU A 8 -11.06 38.47 -45.23
N GLY A 9 -11.34 38.07 -43.99
CA GLY A 9 -10.48 37.22 -43.17
C GLY A 9 -11.27 36.01 -42.69
N ILE A 10 -11.78 35.21 -43.64
CA ILE A 10 -12.30 33.86 -43.39
C ILE A 10 -11.10 32.91 -43.45
N ALA A 11 -10.56 32.54 -42.27
CA ALA A 11 -9.65 31.41 -42.01
C ALA A 11 -9.16 31.58 -40.56
N CYS A 12 -9.26 30.65 -39.60
CA CYS A 12 -9.65 29.26 -39.55
C CYS A 12 -10.56 29.07 -38.33
N ARG A 13 -11.88 28.95 -38.54
CA ARG A 13 -12.62 27.97 -37.74
C ARG A 13 -12.40 26.64 -38.43
N LEU A 14 -11.23 26.05 -38.19
CA LEU A 14 -11.14 24.60 -38.04
C LEU A 14 -11.93 24.28 -36.76
N SER A 15 -13.26 24.46 -36.83
CA SER A 15 -14.18 23.59 -36.12
C SER A 15 -13.86 22.21 -36.67
N GLY A 16 -12.87 21.56 -36.03
CA GLY A 16 -12.87 20.12 -35.97
C GLY A 16 -14.30 19.78 -35.60
N GLN A 17 -15.00 19.15 -36.54
CA GLN A 17 -16.07 18.28 -36.16
C GLN A 17 -15.42 17.35 -35.15
N THR A 18 -15.58 17.66 -33.87
CA THR A 18 -15.56 16.66 -32.83
C THR A 18 -16.50 15.61 -33.35
N GLU A 19 -15.96 14.54 -33.94
CA GLU A 19 -16.73 13.30 -34.13
C GLU A 19 -17.50 13.15 -32.84
N ASP A 20 -18.82 13.19 -32.94
CA ASP A 20 -19.68 13.26 -31.78
C ASP A 20 -19.40 11.99 -30.96
N LYS A 21 -18.58 12.13 -29.92
CA LYS A 21 -18.06 10.99 -29.18
C LYS A 21 -19.24 10.39 -28.45
N PRO A 22 -19.70 9.18 -28.79
CA PRO A 22 -20.97 8.64 -28.31
C PRO A 22 -20.86 8.10 -26.87
N ALA A 23 -20.23 8.85 -25.95
CA ALA A 23 -19.90 8.40 -24.59
C ALA A 23 -21.14 7.89 -23.82
N ALA A 24 -22.27 8.59 -23.95
CA ALA A 24 -23.53 8.21 -23.31
C ALA A 24 -24.13 6.90 -23.85
N GLU A 25 -23.96 6.61 -25.14
CA GLU A 25 -24.39 5.35 -25.74
C GLU A 25 -23.41 4.23 -25.36
N TRP A 26 -22.11 4.50 -25.47
CA TRP A 26 -21.06 3.52 -25.29
C TRP A 26 -20.93 3.04 -23.84
N ILE A 27 -21.09 3.92 -22.84
CA ILE A 27 -21.09 3.51 -21.43
C ILE A 27 -22.25 2.55 -21.10
N ARG A 28 -23.37 2.64 -21.84
CA ARG A 28 -24.55 1.79 -21.69
C ARG A 28 -24.52 0.52 -22.55
N SER A 29 -23.58 0.40 -23.48
CA SER A 29 -23.58 -0.66 -24.51
C SER A 29 -23.33 -2.07 -23.98
N GLY A 30 -22.77 -2.21 -22.77
CA GLY A 30 -22.35 -3.50 -22.21
C GLY A 30 -21.08 -4.09 -22.84
N GLU A 31 -20.55 -3.48 -23.89
CA GLU A 31 -19.30 -3.88 -24.55
C GLU A 31 -18.11 -3.23 -23.83
N PRO A 32 -17.19 -4.01 -23.22
CA PRO A 32 -16.16 -3.44 -22.34
C PRO A 32 -15.24 -2.42 -23.03
N LEU A 33 -14.84 -2.69 -24.29
CA LEU A 33 -13.98 -1.77 -25.05
C LEU A 33 -14.66 -0.39 -25.25
N LYS A 34 -15.95 -0.39 -25.58
CA LYS A 34 -16.75 0.84 -25.71
C LYS A 34 -16.89 1.55 -24.37
N GLN A 35 -17.14 0.82 -23.29
CA GLN A 35 -17.23 1.38 -21.94
C GLN A 35 -15.92 2.05 -21.51
N ALA A 36 -14.77 1.45 -21.81
CA ALA A 36 -13.46 2.04 -21.53
C ALA A 36 -13.25 3.36 -22.30
N TRP A 37 -13.53 3.37 -23.60
CA TRP A 37 -13.47 4.60 -24.41
C TRP A 37 -14.44 5.67 -23.93
N ALA A 38 -15.65 5.27 -23.55
CA ALA A 38 -16.64 6.19 -22.98
C ALA A 38 -16.12 6.85 -21.69
N ALA A 39 -15.54 6.08 -20.77
CA ALA A 39 -14.94 6.62 -19.54
C ALA A 39 -13.83 7.63 -19.84
N HIS A 40 -12.93 7.30 -20.77
CA HIS A 40 -11.88 8.22 -21.23
C HIS A 40 -12.45 9.54 -21.77
N TRP A 41 -13.46 9.48 -22.63
CA TRP A 41 -14.10 10.68 -23.18
C TRP A 41 -14.91 11.47 -22.17
N ILE A 42 -15.52 10.81 -21.17
CA ILE A 42 -16.21 11.49 -20.07
C ILE A 42 -15.24 12.39 -19.29
N VAL A 43 -14.01 11.93 -19.02
CA VAL A 43 -12.96 12.75 -18.41
C VAL A 43 -12.57 13.91 -19.32
N GLU A 44 -12.27 13.61 -20.58
CA GLU A 44 -11.80 14.60 -21.57
C GLU A 44 -12.82 15.74 -21.77
N GLN A 45 -14.10 15.39 -21.85
CA GLN A 45 -15.22 16.33 -22.02
C GLN A 45 -15.74 16.92 -20.71
N ARG A 46 -15.24 16.44 -19.56
CA ARG A 46 -15.77 16.75 -18.22
C ARG A 46 -17.29 16.55 -18.11
N ALA A 47 -17.77 15.43 -18.66
CA ALA A 47 -19.19 15.11 -18.74
C ALA A 47 -19.73 14.56 -17.40
N GLU A 48 -19.71 15.38 -16.35
CA GLU A 48 -20.20 15.02 -15.00
C GLU A 48 -21.60 14.38 -14.96
N PRO A 49 -22.59 14.78 -15.80
CA PRO A 49 -23.91 14.13 -15.83
C PRO A 49 -23.88 12.62 -16.16
N LEU A 50 -22.76 12.10 -16.69
CA LEU A 50 -22.59 10.67 -17.00
C LEU A 50 -21.91 9.87 -15.87
N VAL A 51 -21.50 10.50 -14.77
CA VAL A 51 -20.95 9.81 -13.59
C VAL A 51 -21.88 8.72 -13.04
N PRO A 52 -23.21 8.91 -12.94
CA PRO A 52 -24.12 7.84 -12.51
C PRO A 52 -24.07 6.59 -13.38
N GLU A 53 -23.83 6.74 -14.69
CA GLU A 53 -23.71 5.60 -15.61
C GLU A 53 -22.40 4.83 -15.39
N MET A 54 -21.31 5.54 -15.08
CA MET A 54 -20.04 4.91 -14.69
C MET A 54 -20.20 4.10 -13.39
N LEU A 55 -20.86 4.67 -12.39
CA LEU A 55 -21.13 3.98 -11.12
C LEU A 55 -22.03 2.74 -11.33
N ARG A 56 -23.03 2.83 -12.21
CA ARG A 56 -23.88 1.69 -12.58
C ARG A 56 -23.04 0.52 -13.11
N VAL A 57 -22.05 0.79 -13.97
CA VAL A 57 -21.15 -0.25 -14.50
C VAL A 57 -20.24 -0.85 -13.43
N LEU A 58 -19.82 -0.07 -12.43
CA LEU A 58 -19.04 -0.60 -11.30
C LEU A 58 -19.88 -1.51 -10.38
N ALA A 59 -21.15 -1.15 -10.16
CA ALA A 59 -22.09 -1.91 -9.35
C ALA A 59 -22.51 -3.25 -9.99
N ASP A 60 -22.41 -3.37 -11.33
CA ASP A 60 -22.68 -4.63 -12.03
C ASP A 60 -21.72 -5.73 -11.50
N PRO A 61 -22.18 -6.95 -11.16
CA PRO A 61 -21.30 -8.01 -10.66
C PRO A 61 -20.17 -8.35 -11.63
N LEU A 62 -18.96 -8.58 -11.11
CA LEU A 62 -17.88 -9.13 -11.94
C LEU A 62 -18.25 -10.55 -12.38
N PRO A 63 -17.97 -10.94 -13.64
CA PRO A 63 -18.05 -12.35 -14.01
C PRO A 63 -17.13 -13.17 -13.09
N ALA A 64 -17.56 -14.38 -12.73
CA ALA A 64 -16.76 -15.25 -11.87
C ALA A 64 -15.35 -15.39 -12.44
N ALA A 65 -14.35 -15.14 -11.59
CA ALA A 65 -12.95 -15.22 -12.00
C ALA A 65 -12.67 -16.65 -12.51
N GLY A 66 -12.39 -16.77 -13.81
CA GLY A 66 -11.80 -17.99 -14.36
C GLY A 66 -10.38 -18.18 -13.80
N ALA A 67 -9.80 -19.37 -13.99
CA ALA A 67 -8.44 -19.69 -13.52
C ALA A 67 -7.31 -18.88 -14.19
N SER A 68 -7.63 -17.87 -15.02
CA SER A 68 -6.66 -17.02 -15.71
C SER A 68 -6.18 -15.91 -14.80
N THR A 69 -4.87 -15.67 -14.79
CA THR A 69 -4.25 -14.49 -14.16
C THR A 69 -4.31 -13.25 -15.06
N ALA A 70 -4.73 -13.39 -16.32
CA ALA A 70 -4.84 -12.26 -17.24
C ALA A 70 -6.09 -11.43 -16.94
N VAL A 71 -5.94 -10.11 -17.01
CA VAL A 71 -7.03 -9.15 -16.84
C VAL A 71 -8.02 -9.29 -18.00
N THR A 72 -9.28 -9.53 -17.66
CA THR A 72 -10.38 -9.64 -18.61
C THR A 72 -10.76 -8.27 -19.20
N ASP A 73 -11.46 -8.28 -20.33
CA ASP A 73 -11.99 -7.05 -20.94
C ASP A 73 -12.90 -6.29 -19.98
N ALA A 74 -13.77 -6.99 -19.26
CA ALA A 74 -14.65 -6.37 -18.26
C ALA A 74 -13.86 -5.71 -17.11
N GLU A 75 -12.79 -6.35 -16.63
CA GLU A 75 -11.90 -5.77 -15.61
C GLU A 75 -11.15 -4.55 -16.16
N ALA A 76 -10.64 -4.60 -17.39
CA ALA A 76 -9.98 -3.45 -18.02
C ALA A 76 -10.92 -2.25 -18.21
N ALA A 77 -12.18 -2.49 -18.57
CA ALA A 77 -13.19 -1.43 -18.66
C ALA A 77 -13.48 -0.79 -17.31
N ARG A 78 -13.55 -1.59 -16.24
CA ARG A 78 -13.71 -1.07 -14.87
C ARG A 78 -12.50 -0.29 -14.39
N LEU A 79 -11.29 -0.72 -14.73
CA LEU A 79 -10.08 0.04 -14.44
C LEU A 79 -10.12 1.43 -15.10
N ALA A 80 -10.53 1.50 -16.38
CA ALA A 80 -10.71 2.77 -17.08
C ALA A 80 -11.77 3.66 -16.41
N ILE A 81 -12.86 3.08 -15.90
CA ILE A 81 -13.90 3.79 -15.15
C ILE A 81 -13.39 4.29 -13.79
N LEU A 82 -12.66 3.45 -13.03
CA LEU A 82 -12.07 3.84 -11.75
C LEU A 82 -11.07 4.99 -11.94
N ASP A 83 -10.20 4.89 -12.95
CA ASP A 83 -9.28 5.96 -13.35
C ASP A 83 -10.03 7.26 -13.69
N ALA A 84 -11.13 7.16 -14.45
CA ALA A 84 -11.97 8.32 -14.76
C ALA A 84 -12.54 8.99 -13.51
N LEU A 85 -13.09 8.20 -12.56
CA LEU A 85 -13.61 8.71 -11.29
C LEU A 85 -12.51 9.39 -10.46
N ILE A 86 -11.31 8.80 -10.39
CA ILE A 86 -10.17 9.38 -9.65
C ILE A 86 -9.72 10.70 -10.28
N GLN A 87 -9.63 10.77 -11.61
CA GLN A 87 -9.24 11.97 -12.35
C GLN A 87 -10.25 13.10 -12.20
N MET A 88 -11.55 12.78 -12.25
CA MET A 88 -12.63 13.74 -12.05
C MET A 88 -12.89 14.09 -10.58
N ASN A 89 -12.15 13.46 -9.65
CA ASN A 89 -12.34 13.58 -8.21
C ASN A 89 -13.81 13.32 -7.78
N GLN A 90 -14.44 12.32 -8.40
CA GLN A 90 -15.82 11.94 -8.12
C GLN A 90 -15.85 10.86 -7.04
N PRO A 91 -16.74 10.97 -6.04
CA PRO A 91 -16.91 9.92 -5.04
C PRO A 91 -17.57 8.68 -5.67
N ALA A 92 -17.25 7.52 -5.12
CA ALA A 92 -17.95 6.26 -5.41
C ALA A 92 -18.52 5.72 -4.10
N PRO A 93 -19.77 5.18 -4.09
CA PRO A 93 -20.33 4.54 -2.91
C PRO A 93 -19.42 3.41 -2.43
N LEU A 94 -19.16 3.34 -1.12
CA LEU A 94 -18.24 2.34 -0.58
C LEU A 94 -18.72 0.91 -0.85
N ALA A 95 -20.04 0.69 -0.87
CA ALA A 95 -20.65 -0.59 -1.18
C ALA A 95 -20.29 -1.11 -2.58
N ASP A 96 -20.13 -0.21 -3.55
CA ASP A 96 -19.76 -0.55 -4.94
C ASP A 96 -18.25 -0.81 -5.08
N LEU A 97 -17.43 -0.26 -4.17
CA LEU A 97 -15.98 -0.47 -4.16
C LEU A 97 -15.56 -1.78 -3.49
N VAL A 98 -16.32 -2.29 -2.51
CA VAL A 98 -15.97 -3.51 -1.77
C VAL A 98 -15.73 -4.72 -2.68
N PRO A 99 -16.59 -5.03 -3.68
CA PRO A 99 -16.36 -6.15 -4.59
C PRO A 99 -15.08 -6.00 -5.44
N LEU A 100 -14.60 -4.77 -5.59
CA LEU A 100 -13.42 -4.43 -6.40
C LEU A 100 -12.11 -4.51 -5.61
N ILE A 101 -12.18 -4.61 -4.27
CA ILE A 101 -10.99 -4.66 -3.40
C ILE A 101 -9.99 -5.68 -3.90
N GLY A 102 -10.44 -6.89 -4.29
CA GLY A 102 -9.57 -7.99 -4.71
C GLY A 102 -8.80 -7.73 -6.01
N LYS A 103 -9.32 -6.87 -6.89
CA LYS A 103 -8.78 -6.66 -8.25
C LYS A 103 -8.14 -5.29 -8.46
N PHE A 104 -8.64 -4.27 -7.77
CA PHE A 104 -8.20 -2.87 -7.94
C PHE A 104 -7.94 -2.21 -6.58
N PRO A 105 -7.07 -2.79 -5.73
CA PRO A 105 -6.94 -2.33 -4.34
C PRO A 105 -6.43 -0.89 -4.23
N THR A 106 -5.56 -0.46 -5.15
CA THR A 106 -4.99 0.88 -5.14
C THR A 106 -6.04 1.93 -5.51
N GLU A 107 -6.81 1.68 -6.56
CA GLU A 107 -7.90 2.57 -6.99
C GLU A 107 -8.99 2.63 -5.91
N VAL A 108 -9.35 1.49 -5.32
CA VAL A 108 -10.30 1.42 -4.19
C VAL A 108 -9.78 2.22 -3.00
N LEU A 109 -8.50 2.10 -2.64
CA LEU A 109 -7.90 2.90 -1.56
C LEU A 109 -7.98 4.40 -1.87
N ILE A 110 -7.66 4.82 -3.09
CA ILE A 110 -7.70 6.24 -3.49
C ILE A 110 -9.13 6.80 -3.38
N LEU A 111 -10.12 6.07 -3.88
CA LEU A 111 -11.52 6.49 -3.84
C LEU A 111 -12.07 6.45 -2.40
N ALA A 112 -11.74 5.41 -1.62
CA ALA A 112 -12.16 5.29 -0.22
C ALA A 112 -11.57 6.41 0.65
N ALA A 113 -10.29 6.78 0.44
CA ALA A 113 -9.63 7.88 1.15
C ALA A 113 -10.28 9.24 0.92
N ARG A 114 -10.99 9.41 -0.21
CA ARG A 114 -11.70 10.63 -0.58
C ARG A 114 -13.19 10.59 -0.25
N SER A 115 -13.69 9.45 0.21
CA SER A 115 -15.11 9.29 0.50
C SER A 115 -15.54 10.16 1.69
N HIS A 116 -16.78 10.64 1.64
CA HIS A 116 -17.44 11.30 2.77
C HIS A 116 -18.11 10.30 3.71
N GLU A 117 -18.26 9.04 3.29
CA GLU A 117 -18.75 7.94 4.13
C GLU A 117 -17.67 7.45 5.10
N ASP A 118 -18.05 6.66 6.11
CA ASP A 118 -17.08 5.99 6.97
C ASP A 118 -16.38 4.84 6.22
N ALA A 119 -15.20 5.14 5.70
CA ALA A 119 -14.37 4.19 4.95
C ALA A 119 -13.65 3.16 5.82
N SER A 120 -13.79 3.18 7.15
CA SER A 120 -12.97 2.37 8.05
C SER A 120 -13.04 0.87 7.73
N GLY A 121 -14.24 0.33 7.50
CA GLY A 121 -14.41 -1.08 7.14
C GLY A 121 -13.75 -1.48 5.82
N VAL A 122 -13.79 -0.61 4.80
CA VAL A 122 -13.15 -0.86 3.49
C VAL A 122 -11.63 -0.78 3.60
N LEU A 123 -11.12 0.21 4.33
CA LEU A 123 -9.69 0.39 4.56
C LEU A 123 -9.07 -0.78 5.34
N LEU A 124 -9.79 -1.34 6.31
CA LEU A 124 -9.35 -2.54 7.03
C LEU A 124 -9.34 -3.79 6.13
N GLN A 125 -10.34 -3.96 5.26
CA GLN A 125 -10.35 -5.06 4.29
C GLN A 125 -9.18 -4.99 3.29
N LEU A 126 -8.74 -3.79 2.92
CA LEU A 126 -7.54 -3.60 2.10
C LEU A 126 -6.24 -4.06 2.80
N LEU A 127 -6.21 -4.10 4.14
CA LEU A 127 -5.08 -4.66 4.89
C LEU A 127 -5.15 -6.18 5.07
N ASP A 128 -6.33 -6.78 4.92
CA ASP A 128 -6.49 -8.24 5.05
C ASP A 128 -5.96 -8.99 3.81
N ARG A 129 -5.45 -8.27 2.80
CA ARG A 129 -4.79 -8.80 1.61
C ARG A 129 -3.29 -8.42 1.58
N PRO A 130 -2.47 -9.08 0.73
CA PRO A 130 -1.10 -8.62 0.50
C PRO A 130 -1.10 -7.15 0.08
N HIS A 131 -0.32 -6.35 0.80
CA HIS A 131 -0.23 -4.91 0.64
C HIS A 131 1.22 -4.46 0.74
N ASN A 132 1.53 -3.34 0.09
CA ASN A 132 2.86 -2.76 0.13
C ASN A 132 2.96 -1.74 1.27
N TYR A 133 4.19 -1.34 1.54
CA TYR A 133 4.53 -0.37 2.59
C TYR A 133 3.76 0.96 2.48
N ALA A 134 3.59 1.50 1.27
CA ALA A 134 2.88 2.77 1.06
C ALA A 134 1.38 2.66 1.36
N ALA A 135 0.75 1.55 0.98
CA ALA A 135 -0.65 1.27 1.29
C ALA A 135 -0.88 1.13 2.79
N PHE A 136 -0.02 0.40 3.50
CA PHE A 136 -0.10 0.25 4.96
C PHE A 136 -0.06 1.61 5.66
N ILE A 137 0.90 2.47 5.28
CA ILE A 137 1.02 3.82 5.84
C ILE A 137 -0.20 4.68 5.49
N ALA A 138 -0.67 4.65 4.25
CA ALA A 138 -1.83 5.43 3.84
C ALA A 138 -3.06 5.09 4.68
N ILE A 139 -3.34 3.79 4.82
CA ILE A 139 -4.45 3.29 5.64
C ILE A 139 -4.23 3.66 7.11
N GLY A 140 -3.02 3.49 7.63
CA GLY A 140 -2.69 3.86 9.01
C GLY A 140 -2.89 5.35 9.30
N ASN A 141 -2.49 6.23 8.39
CA ASN A 141 -2.74 7.67 8.51
C ASN A 141 -4.22 8.03 8.48
N LEU A 142 -5.03 7.30 7.69
CA LEU A 142 -6.48 7.54 7.60
C LEU A 142 -7.22 7.04 8.85
N LEU A 143 -6.74 5.98 9.49
CA LEU A 143 -7.43 5.31 10.61
C LEU A 143 -6.90 5.73 11.99
N THR A 144 -5.63 6.11 12.12
CA THR A 144 -5.03 6.47 13.41
C THR A 144 -5.67 7.71 14.06
N PRO A 145 -5.96 8.82 13.34
CA PRO A 145 -6.65 9.97 13.92
C PRO A 145 -8.05 9.64 14.45
N ARG A 146 -8.70 8.61 13.90
CA ARG A 146 -10.01 8.10 14.33
C ARG A 146 -9.93 7.13 15.50
N ARG A 147 -8.72 6.74 15.91
CA ARG A 147 -8.45 5.72 16.93
C ARG A 147 -9.18 4.40 16.65
N ASP A 148 -9.19 3.97 15.39
CA ASP A 148 -9.84 2.74 14.96
C ASP A 148 -9.18 1.49 15.59
N ALA A 149 -9.91 0.78 16.45
CA ALA A 149 -9.43 -0.42 17.13
C ALA A 149 -9.14 -1.58 16.15
N GLY A 150 -9.82 -1.62 15.01
CA GLY A 150 -9.58 -2.59 13.95
C GLY A 150 -8.18 -2.44 13.37
N PHE A 151 -7.70 -1.20 13.21
CA PHE A 151 -6.36 -0.93 12.70
C PHE A 151 -5.27 -1.32 13.70
N VAL A 152 -5.46 -1.06 15.00
CA VAL A 152 -4.53 -1.51 16.05
C VAL A 152 -4.29 -3.01 15.99
N LEU A 153 -5.36 -3.79 15.78
CA LEU A 153 -5.24 -5.23 15.62
C LEU A 153 -4.43 -5.62 14.38
N ARG A 154 -4.60 -4.94 13.23
CA ARG A 154 -3.79 -5.21 12.02
C ARG A 154 -2.34 -4.79 12.22
N ALA A 155 -2.09 -3.61 12.79
CA ALA A 155 -0.74 -3.14 13.09
C ALA A 155 -0.01 -4.13 14.02
N LEU A 156 -0.67 -4.68 15.05
CA LEU A 156 -0.08 -5.71 15.91
C LEU A 156 0.23 -7.04 15.20
N ARG A 157 -0.50 -7.37 14.12
CA ARG A 157 -0.24 -8.56 13.28
C ARG A 157 0.90 -8.34 12.30
N GLU A 158 1.06 -7.10 11.83
CA GLU A 158 2.17 -6.67 10.98
C GLU A 158 3.44 -6.36 11.79
N PHE A 159 3.32 -6.24 13.12
CA PHE A 159 4.46 -6.07 14.03
C PHE A 159 5.21 -7.40 14.20
N ASP A 160 6.23 -7.58 13.35
CA ASP A 160 7.23 -8.63 13.48
C ASP A 160 8.53 -8.07 14.07
N ALA A 161 9.20 -8.83 14.93
CA ALA A 161 10.55 -8.50 15.38
C ALA A 161 11.58 -9.11 14.42
N HIS A 162 12.23 -8.27 13.61
CA HIS A 162 13.34 -8.61 12.73
C HIS A 162 14.67 -8.40 13.47
N ASP A 163 15.00 -9.33 14.38
CA ASP A 163 16.16 -9.18 15.25
C ASP A 163 17.46 -9.62 14.57
N GLU A 164 18.49 -8.79 14.64
CA GLU A 164 19.84 -9.14 14.20
C GLU A 164 20.69 -9.62 15.38
N ILE A 165 21.28 -10.80 15.26
CA ILE A 165 22.24 -11.34 16.23
C ILE A 165 23.62 -11.28 15.61
N MET A 166 24.44 -10.34 16.06
CA MET A 166 25.82 -10.21 15.61
C MET A 166 26.75 -10.93 16.59
N VAL A 167 27.58 -11.83 16.08
CA VAL A 167 28.51 -12.62 16.92
C VAL A 167 29.96 -12.27 16.57
N PHE A 168 30.75 -11.92 17.58
CA PHE A 168 32.13 -11.47 17.43
C PHE A 168 33.10 -12.35 18.23
N ASN A 169 34.36 -12.39 17.81
CA ASN A 169 35.42 -12.97 18.64
C ASN A 169 35.76 -12.05 19.82
N PRO A 170 36.26 -12.59 20.95
CA PRO A 170 36.82 -11.78 22.03
C PRO A 170 37.87 -10.77 21.52
N GLY A 171 37.71 -9.50 21.87
CA GLY A 171 38.61 -8.42 21.47
C GLY A 171 38.45 -7.90 20.04
N GLN A 172 37.45 -8.36 19.30
CA GLN A 172 37.16 -7.87 17.94
C GLN A 172 36.39 -6.54 17.96
N ASP A 173 36.73 -5.62 17.05
CA ASP A 173 35.99 -4.37 16.83
C ASP A 173 34.59 -4.67 16.25
N GLN A 174 33.59 -3.93 16.73
CA GLN A 174 32.16 -4.15 16.45
C GLN A 174 31.58 -3.09 15.49
N ASN A 175 32.43 -2.25 14.88
CA ASN A 175 32.04 -1.20 13.94
C ASN A 175 32.15 -1.69 12.49
N ILE A 176 31.07 -2.24 11.94
CA ILE A 176 31.00 -2.69 10.54
C ILE A 176 29.83 -1.99 9.85
N GLY A 177 30.06 -1.46 8.65
CA GLY A 177 29.03 -0.89 7.79
C GLY A 177 28.44 -1.91 6.83
N SER A 178 27.13 -1.87 6.60
CA SER A 178 26.42 -2.70 5.62
C SER A 178 26.12 -1.92 4.34
N GLY A 179 26.30 -2.54 3.17
CA GLY A 179 25.85 -2.04 1.87
C GLY A 179 24.79 -2.95 1.29
N TRP A 180 23.81 -2.37 0.59
CA TRP A 180 22.74 -3.10 -0.09
C TRP A 180 22.81 -2.85 -1.61
N ALA A 181 22.66 -3.91 -2.40
CA ALA A 181 22.51 -3.83 -3.85
C ALA A 181 21.18 -4.47 -4.25
N GLY A 182 20.46 -3.82 -5.17
CA GLY A 182 19.29 -4.43 -5.79
C GLY A 182 18.68 -3.50 -6.84
N ASP A 183 18.50 -4.05 -8.03
CA ASP A 183 17.39 -3.72 -8.93
C ASP A 183 17.01 -5.03 -9.64
N THR A 184 15.73 -5.39 -9.59
CA THR A 184 15.15 -6.46 -10.42
C THR A 184 14.43 -5.82 -11.60
N VAL A 185 14.80 -6.22 -12.81
CA VAL A 185 14.09 -5.82 -14.04
C VAL A 185 12.88 -6.73 -14.21
N SER A 186 11.68 -6.21 -13.97
CA SER A 186 10.43 -6.92 -14.30
C SER A 186 10.20 -6.91 -15.82
N LYS A 187 9.65 -8.01 -16.35
CA LYS A 187 9.21 -8.07 -17.74
C LYS A 187 8.06 -7.06 -17.94
N PRO A 188 8.07 -6.25 -19.02
CA PRO A 188 6.96 -5.36 -19.31
C PRO A 188 5.70 -6.16 -19.65
N ASP A 189 4.55 -5.66 -19.19
CA ASP A 189 3.24 -6.21 -19.50
C ASP A 189 2.87 -6.00 -20.99
N GLU A 190 1.96 -6.84 -21.50
CA GLU A 190 1.51 -6.74 -22.89
C GLU A 190 0.55 -5.56 -23.08
N GLU A 191 0.81 -4.75 -24.11
CA GLU A 191 -0.03 -3.62 -24.46
C GLU A 191 -1.32 -4.05 -25.16
N ARG A 192 -2.40 -3.25 -25.01
CA ARG A 192 -3.68 -3.44 -25.70
C ARG A 192 -3.97 -2.28 -26.65
N PRO A 193 -3.51 -2.32 -27.93
CA PRO A 193 -3.50 -1.14 -28.81
C PRO A 193 -4.87 -0.51 -29.09
N ALA A 194 -5.94 -1.30 -29.12
CA ALA A 194 -7.30 -0.83 -29.40
C ALA A 194 -7.96 -0.11 -28.21
N TRP A 195 -7.40 -0.23 -27.01
CA TRP A 195 -7.94 0.33 -25.78
C TRP A 195 -7.43 1.76 -25.56
N PRO A 196 -8.20 2.62 -24.85
CA PRO A 196 -7.71 3.93 -24.44
C PRO A 196 -6.55 3.79 -23.44
N GLU A 197 -5.69 4.80 -23.38
CA GLU A 197 -4.72 4.89 -22.30
C GLU A 197 -5.45 5.06 -20.97
N THR A 198 -5.10 4.21 -20.02
CA THR A 198 -5.67 4.18 -18.68
C THR A 198 -4.57 4.45 -17.66
N GLY A 199 -4.93 5.16 -16.61
CA GLY A 199 -4.04 5.45 -15.49
C GLY A 199 -3.96 4.27 -14.55
N THR A 200 -2.75 3.80 -14.27
CA THR A 200 -2.45 2.99 -13.09
C THR A 200 -1.80 3.86 -12.04
N TYR A 201 -2.01 3.56 -10.76
CA TYR A 201 -1.55 4.42 -9.68
C TYR A 201 -0.47 3.75 -8.86
N VAL A 202 0.58 4.51 -8.55
CA VAL A 202 1.63 4.11 -7.62
C VAL A 202 1.55 4.99 -6.39
N LEU A 203 1.46 4.38 -5.22
CA LEU A 203 1.52 5.08 -3.95
C LEU A 203 2.97 5.37 -3.59
N MET A 204 3.23 6.58 -3.13
CA MET A 204 4.56 7.02 -2.75
C MET A 204 4.51 7.61 -1.34
N VAL A 205 5.37 7.08 -0.48
CA VAL A 205 5.63 7.67 0.83
C VAL A 205 6.68 8.75 0.62
N SER A 206 6.35 10.00 0.90
CA SER A 206 7.29 11.10 0.77
C SER A 206 7.54 11.73 2.13
N PRO A 207 8.81 11.87 2.57
CA PRO A 207 9.13 12.73 3.69
C PRO A 207 9.02 14.22 3.32
N SER A 208 8.90 14.56 2.03
CA SER A 208 8.94 15.94 1.53
C SER A 208 7.56 16.47 1.10
N THR A 209 7.38 17.79 1.25
CA THR A 209 6.19 18.58 0.87
C THR A 209 6.05 18.82 -0.64
N ALA A 210 6.82 18.13 -1.48
CA ALA A 210 6.85 18.36 -2.92
C ALA A 210 5.51 17.97 -3.57
N SER A 211 4.73 19.00 -3.92
CA SER A 211 3.41 19.00 -4.53
C SER A 211 2.24 18.45 -3.69
N ARG A 212 1.28 19.33 -3.35
CA ARG A 212 0.00 18.96 -2.72
C ARG A 212 -0.96 18.22 -3.66
N SER A 213 -0.70 18.20 -4.97
CA SER A 213 -1.74 17.89 -5.97
C SER A 213 -2.18 16.43 -6.07
N ASN A 214 -1.60 15.50 -5.29
CA ASN A 214 -1.98 14.07 -5.32
C ASN A 214 -1.93 13.42 -3.92
N LEU A 215 -2.24 14.16 -2.87
CA LEU A 215 -2.26 13.62 -1.50
C LEU A 215 -3.40 12.61 -1.33
N ILE A 216 -3.08 11.44 -0.77
CA ILE A 216 -4.06 10.40 -0.41
C ILE A 216 -4.34 10.44 1.09
N ALA A 217 -3.28 10.44 1.89
CA ALA A 217 -3.39 10.45 3.34
C ALA A 217 -2.36 11.42 3.93
N ASP A 218 -2.86 12.38 4.70
CA ASP A 218 -2.03 13.22 5.55
C ASP A 218 -1.84 12.55 6.91
N GLY A 219 -0.64 12.61 7.45
CA GLY A 219 -0.30 11.95 8.71
C GLY A 219 1.20 12.01 8.96
N ARG A 220 1.71 11.15 9.84
CA ARG A 220 3.14 11.14 10.20
C ARG A 220 4.04 10.99 8.97
N TYR A 221 3.62 10.15 8.02
CA TYR A 221 4.30 9.99 6.73
C TYR A 221 3.32 10.25 5.61
N ARG A 222 3.47 11.37 4.92
CA ARG A 222 2.53 11.75 3.85
C ARG A 222 2.58 10.72 2.73
N VAL A 223 1.41 10.23 2.34
CA VAL A 223 1.28 9.32 1.18
C VAL A 223 0.59 10.05 0.06
N SER A 224 1.28 10.11 -1.08
CA SER A 224 0.75 10.64 -2.33
C SER A 224 0.59 9.53 -3.37
N MET A 225 -0.09 9.84 -4.46
CA MET A 225 -0.20 8.96 -5.62
C MET A 225 0.51 9.58 -6.84
N GLN A 226 1.05 8.71 -7.69
CA GLN A 226 1.49 9.06 -9.04
C GLN A 226 0.70 8.22 -10.04
N ARG A 227 0.02 8.90 -10.95
CA ARG A 227 -0.63 8.25 -12.09
C ARG A 227 0.40 7.94 -13.18
N ARG A 228 0.41 6.71 -13.65
CA ARG A 228 1.21 6.22 -14.79
C ARG A 228 0.25 5.91 -15.93
N LEU A 229 0.48 6.52 -17.08
CA LEU A 229 -0.31 6.27 -18.29
C LEU A 229 0.23 5.04 -18.98
N GLY A 230 -0.67 4.15 -19.40
CA GLY A 230 -0.31 3.00 -20.21
C GLY A 230 -1.52 2.35 -20.89
N ARG A 231 -1.23 1.44 -21.80
CA ARG A 231 -2.23 0.51 -22.38
C ARG A 231 -2.05 -0.92 -21.88
N THR A 232 -1.23 -1.08 -20.85
CA THR A 232 -1.01 -2.31 -20.12
C THR A 232 -2.01 -2.33 -18.97
N PHE A 233 -3.06 -3.15 -19.10
CA PHE A 233 -4.11 -3.27 -18.08
C PHE A 233 -3.70 -4.30 -17.02
N ALA A 234 -2.44 -4.31 -16.62
CA ALA A 234 -1.96 -5.27 -15.63
C ALA A 234 -2.42 -4.85 -14.23
N ASP A 235 -2.83 -5.84 -13.44
CA ASP A 235 -3.08 -5.67 -12.01
C ASP A 235 -1.74 -5.38 -11.33
N HIS A 236 -1.45 -4.10 -11.16
CA HIS A 236 -0.31 -3.69 -10.36
C HIS A 236 -0.59 -3.75 -8.87
N GLY A 237 -1.78 -4.17 -8.42
CA GLY A 237 -2.18 -4.35 -7.04
C GLY A 237 -1.55 -3.34 -6.08
N PHE A 238 -1.18 -3.82 -4.91
CA PHE A 238 -0.11 -3.20 -4.14
C PHE A 238 1.21 -3.89 -4.46
N GLN A 239 1.60 -3.97 -5.74
CA GLN A 239 2.84 -4.61 -6.13
C GLN A 239 4.01 -3.90 -5.45
N GLU A 240 4.92 -4.75 -4.97
CA GLU A 240 6.03 -4.45 -4.09
C GLU A 240 7.16 -3.77 -4.88
N TYR A 241 6.96 -2.50 -5.25
CA TYR A 241 8.06 -1.68 -5.78
C TYR A 241 8.85 -1.09 -4.63
N GLY A 242 9.82 -1.90 -4.16
CA GLY A 242 10.90 -1.49 -3.28
C GLY A 242 10.46 -1.27 -1.83
N SER A 243 11.01 -2.05 -0.92
CA SER A 243 11.20 -1.54 0.44
C SER A 243 11.94 -0.22 0.35
N GLU A 244 11.35 0.87 0.84
CA GLU A 244 12.09 2.11 1.07
C GLU A 244 13.36 1.72 1.86
N LYS A 245 14.56 2.04 1.35
CA LYS A 245 15.83 1.49 1.88
C LYS A 245 15.87 1.58 3.41
N GLY A 246 15.89 0.41 4.07
CA GLY A 246 16.00 0.29 5.52
C GLY A 246 14.74 0.58 6.33
N ARG A 247 13.54 0.64 5.72
CA ARG A 247 12.27 0.82 6.42
C ARG A 247 11.28 -0.25 6.03
N THR A 248 10.69 -0.91 7.02
CA THR A 248 9.81 -2.05 6.85
C THR A 248 8.40 -1.75 7.37
N ILE A 249 7.41 -2.55 7.00
CA ILE A 249 6.06 -2.46 7.56
C ILE A 249 6.07 -2.63 9.10
N PRO A 250 6.82 -3.60 9.69
CA PRO A 250 6.96 -3.70 11.14
C PRO A 250 7.40 -2.41 11.84
N ASP A 251 8.38 -1.68 11.29
CA ASP A 251 8.84 -0.40 11.84
C ASP A 251 7.71 0.64 11.89
N ARG A 252 6.86 0.66 10.85
CA ARG A 252 5.70 1.56 10.79
C ARG A 252 4.56 1.13 11.68
N ALA A 253 4.33 -0.17 11.79
CA ALA A 253 3.38 -0.72 12.74
C ALA A 253 3.75 -0.27 14.16
N GLN A 254 5.03 -0.36 14.55
CA GLN A 254 5.53 0.15 15.82
C GLN A 254 5.16 1.62 16.05
N GLU A 255 5.46 2.47 15.07
CA GLU A 255 5.22 3.91 15.16
C GLU A 255 3.74 4.25 15.30
N PHE A 256 2.86 3.58 14.55
CA PHE A 256 1.41 3.76 14.73
C PHE A 256 0.97 3.27 16.11
N LEU A 257 1.44 2.13 16.59
CA LEU A 257 1.09 1.64 17.93
C LEU A 257 1.55 2.61 19.04
N ALA A 258 2.71 3.25 18.87
CA ALA A 258 3.18 4.31 19.75
C ALA A 258 2.24 5.54 19.71
N ASP A 259 1.77 5.93 18.52
CA ASP A 259 0.78 7.02 18.37
C ASP A 259 -0.50 6.72 19.13
N TYR A 260 -0.99 5.48 19.11
CA TYR A 260 -2.14 5.05 19.92
C TYR A 260 -1.91 5.22 21.43
N LEU A 261 -0.67 5.05 21.90
CA LEU A 261 -0.33 5.21 23.32
C LEU A 261 0.08 6.64 23.71
N ASP A 262 0.16 7.55 22.74
CA ASP A 262 0.62 8.95 22.89
C ASP A 262 2.06 9.02 23.42
N ILE A 263 2.93 8.14 22.92
CA ILE A 263 4.36 8.09 23.29
C ILE A 263 5.25 8.06 22.05
N ASP A 264 6.54 8.29 22.24
CA ASP A 264 7.52 8.09 21.19
C ASP A 264 7.73 6.59 20.91
N ALA A 265 7.98 6.22 19.65
CA ALA A 265 8.20 4.84 19.25
C ALA A 265 9.42 4.20 19.95
N ALA A 266 10.43 5.00 20.32
CA ALA A 266 11.59 4.56 21.09
C ALA A 266 11.26 4.29 22.58
N GLN A 267 10.09 4.69 23.07
CA GLN A 267 9.63 4.43 24.43
C GLN A 267 8.77 3.16 24.53
N LEU A 268 8.48 2.50 23.42
CA LEU A 268 7.77 1.23 23.44
C LEU A 268 8.60 0.16 24.15
N PRO A 269 7.95 -0.79 24.85
CA PRO A 269 8.64 -1.85 25.59
C PRO A 269 9.22 -2.96 24.69
N VAL A 270 8.99 -2.88 23.38
CA VAL A 270 9.41 -3.83 22.35
C VAL A 270 9.65 -3.05 21.05
N HIS A 271 10.62 -3.47 20.26
CA HIS A 271 10.92 -2.83 18.97
C HIS A 271 10.88 -3.85 17.82
N ALA A 272 10.53 -3.37 16.63
CA ALA A 272 10.41 -4.18 15.42
C ALA A 272 11.77 -4.64 14.87
N ALA A 273 12.86 -3.98 15.25
CA ALA A 273 14.20 -4.38 14.88
C ALA A 273 15.16 -4.05 16.03
N GLU A 274 15.75 -5.07 16.65
CA GLU A 274 16.82 -4.92 17.62
C GLU A 274 18.07 -5.69 17.21
N THR A 275 19.22 -5.18 17.64
CA THR A 275 20.51 -5.84 17.40
C THR A 275 21.08 -6.34 18.73
N LEU A 276 21.22 -7.65 18.85
CA LEU A 276 21.95 -8.29 19.93
C LEU A 276 23.41 -8.51 19.50
N LYS A 277 24.34 -7.77 20.11
CA LYS A 277 25.78 -7.97 19.90
C LYS A 277 26.35 -8.89 20.96
N LEU A 278 26.95 -10.00 20.53
CA LEU A 278 27.51 -11.04 21.39
C LEU A 278 29.01 -11.20 21.16
N THR A 279 29.77 -11.28 22.25
CA THR A 279 31.13 -11.83 22.21
C THR A 279 31.04 -13.33 22.44
N TRP A 280 31.57 -14.14 21.53
CA TRP A 280 31.49 -15.59 21.60
C TRP A 280 32.24 -16.15 22.82
N ALA A 281 31.50 -16.80 23.73
CA ALA A 281 32.04 -17.50 24.89
C ALA A 281 31.71 -19.02 24.90
N GLY A 282 31.00 -19.50 23.88
CA GLY A 282 30.61 -20.91 23.73
C GLY A 282 29.11 -21.10 23.55
N ASP A 283 28.71 -22.32 23.19
CA ASP A 283 27.34 -22.71 22.87
C ASP A 283 26.31 -22.40 23.97
N ALA A 284 26.66 -22.71 25.22
CA ALA A 284 25.73 -22.54 26.34
C ALA A 284 25.41 -21.06 26.60
N ASP A 285 26.46 -20.22 26.63
CA ASP A 285 26.33 -18.77 26.78
C ASP A 285 25.55 -18.14 25.61
N PHE A 286 25.84 -18.56 24.38
CA PHE A 286 25.10 -18.11 23.20
C PHE A 286 23.60 -18.44 23.30
N ARG A 287 23.24 -19.70 23.61
CA ARG A 287 21.84 -20.12 23.73
C ARG A 287 21.12 -19.38 24.85
N ASP A 288 21.76 -19.22 26.01
CA ASP A 288 21.19 -18.51 27.15
C ASP A 288 20.92 -17.03 26.81
N ARG A 289 21.93 -16.33 26.26
CA ARG A 289 21.80 -14.90 25.92
C ARG A 289 20.78 -14.63 24.82
N VAL A 290 20.78 -15.42 23.75
CA VAL A 290 19.78 -15.30 22.68
C VAL A 290 18.39 -15.65 23.21
N GLY A 291 18.27 -16.69 24.03
CA GLY A 291 17.00 -17.08 24.66
C GLY A 291 16.43 -16.00 25.58
N GLN A 292 17.27 -15.40 26.43
CA GLN A 292 16.89 -14.27 27.30
C GLN A 292 16.46 -13.05 26.49
N PHE A 293 17.18 -12.73 25.41
CA PHE A 293 16.85 -11.63 24.52
C PHE A 293 15.46 -11.81 23.89
N PHE A 294 15.16 -12.98 23.29
CA PHE A 294 13.83 -13.25 22.75
C PHE A 294 12.73 -13.30 23.82
N ALA A 295 13.03 -13.81 25.02
CA ALA A 295 12.08 -13.76 26.14
C ALA A 295 11.75 -12.31 26.53
N GLY A 296 12.74 -11.42 26.54
CA GLY A 296 12.57 -9.98 26.74
C GLY A 296 11.64 -9.36 25.69
N GLN A 297 11.88 -9.63 24.41
CA GLN A 297 11.02 -9.14 23.31
C GLN A 297 9.56 -9.58 23.48
N ARG A 298 9.31 -10.85 23.85
CA ARG A 298 7.95 -11.35 24.09
C ARG A 298 7.28 -10.70 25.30
N LEU A 299 8.00 -10.48 26.39
CA LEU A 299 7.50 -9.78 27.56
C LEU A 299 7.15 -8.32 27.22
N GLY A 300 8.01 -7.65 26.44
CA GLY A 300 7.76 -6.32 25.92
C GLY A 300 6.50 -6.24 25.07
N TYR A 301 6.33 -7.17 24.13
CA TYR A 301 5.13 -7.24 23.30
C TYR A 301 3.86 -7.49 24.13
N ALA A 302 3.91 -8.37 25.13
CA ALA A 302 2.80 -8.58 26.05
C ALA A 302 2.44 -7.29 26.81
N ALA A 303 3.44 -6.53 27.28
CA ALA A 303 3.22 -5.24 27.93
C ALA A 303 2.60 -4.20 26.99
N LEU A 304 3.05 -4.12 25.73
CA LEU A 304 2.44 -3.28 24.70
C LEU A 304 0.96 -3.63 24.48
N VAL A 305 0.64 -4.91 24.31
CA VAL A 305 -0.74 -5.39 24.15
C VAL A 305 -1.59 -5.01 25.36
N GLN A 306 -1.09 -5.20 26.59
CA GLN A 306 -1.80 -4.81 27.80
C GLN A 306 -2.04 -3.30 27.89
N ALA A 307 -1.07 -2.47 27.49
CA ALA A 307 -1.23 -1.03 27.45
C ALA A 307 -2.35 -0.60 26.48
N LEU A 308 -2.43 -1.23 25.31
CA LEU A 308 -3.48 -0.97 24.32
C LEU A 308 -4.87 -1.41 24.82
N ILE A 309 -4.96 -2.54 25.53
CA ILE A 309 -6.18 -2.99 26.21
C ILE A 309 -6.60 -1.99 27.29
N ALA A 310 -5.67 -1.56 28.14
CA ALA A 310 -5.95 -0.61 29.22
C ALA A 310 -6.46 0.74 28.68
N ARG A 311 -5.98 1.17 27.51
CA ARG A 311 -6.45 2.37 26.79
C ARG A 311 -7.74 2.12 25.97
N LYS A 312 -8.28 0.90 25.95
CA LYS A 312 -9.48 0.48 25.21
C LYS A 312 -9.37 0.56 23.68
N TYR A 313 -8.14 0.55 23.16
CA TYR A 313 -7.89 0.47 21.72
C TYR A 313 -7.86 -0.97 21.20
N LEU A 314 -7.86 -1.95 22.10
CA LEU A 314 -7.90 -3.37 21.80
C LEU A 314 -8.76 -4.09 22.86
N SER A 315 -9.60 -5.04 22.46
CA SER A 315 -10.31 -5.89 23.40
C SER A 315 -9.45 -7.09 23.82
N ALA A 316 -9.67 -7.61 25.04
CA ALA A 316 -8.97 -8.80 25.50
C ALA A 316 -9.22 -10.03 24.61
N GLU A 317 -10.43 -10.15 24.05
CA GLU A 317 -10.80 -11.20 23.11
C GLU A 317 -9.97 -11.13 21.82
N ASN A 318 -9.86 -9.95 21.21
CA ASN A 318 -9.06 -9.75 20.00
C ASN A 318 -7.56 -9.89 20.26
N ALA A 319 -7.10 -9.61 21.49
CA ALA A 319 -5.71 -9.74 21.90
C ALA A 319 -5.30 -11.20 22.18
N ALA A 320 -6.23 -12.05 22.61
CA ALA A 320 -5.95 -13.43 23.01
C ALA A 320 -5.15 -14.28 22.00
N PRO A 321 -5.38 -14.19 20.66
CA PRO A 321 -4.60 -14.93 19.68
C PRO A 321 -3.27 -14.26 19.30
N LEU A 322 -3.01 -13.02 19.70
CA LEU A 322 -1.83 -12.27 19.26
C LEU A 322 -0.55 -12.76 19.91
N ARG A 323 0.48 -12.98 19.11
CA ARG A 323 1.83 -13.38 19.55
C ARG A 323 2.85 -12.61 18.74
N LEU A 324 3.96 -12.24 19.37
CA LEU A 324 5.09 -11.66 18.66
C LEU A 324 5.72 -12.73 17.76
N ARG A 325 5.81 -12.46 16.46
CA ARG A 325 6.60 -13.26 15.53
C ARG A 325 8.02 -12.70 15.49
N ILE A 326 8.97 -13.47 16.00
CA ILE A 326 10.41 -13.15 15.94
C ILE A 326 11.02 -13.83 14.71
N ARG A 327 11.70 -13.05 13.88
CA ARG A 327 12.42 -13.47 12.68
C ARG A 327 13.90 -13.12 12.85
N PRO A 328 14.70 -14.02 13.43
CA PRO A 328 16.08 -13.71 13.70
C PRO A 328 16.95 -13.85 12.47
N TYR A 329 17.88 -12.93 12.32
CA TYR A 329 18.96 -12.95 11.35
C TYR A 329 20.30 -13.05 12.10
N VAL A 330 21.08 -14.10 11.83
CA VAL A 330 22.38 -14.28 12.48
C VAL A 330 23.47 -13.81 11.55
N ASN A 331 24.24 -12.85 12.04
CA ASN A 331 25.38 -12.26 11.37
C ASN A 331 26.66 -12.70 12.09
N ASP A 332 27.23 -13.83 11.68
CA ASP A 332 28.46 -14.36 12.26
C ASP A 332 29.66 -13.56 11.75
N GLN A 333 30.19 -12.70 12.61
CA GLN A 333 31.32 -11.81 12.33
C GLN A 333 32.63 -12.36 12.92
N ARG A 334 32.64 -13.58 13.48
CA ARG A 334 33.86 -14.17 14.04
C ARG A 334 34.88 -14.39 12.93
N ARG A 335 36.14 -14.02 13.18
CA ARG A 335 37.27 -14.23 12.26
C ARG A 335 37.65 -15.71 12.06
N ASP A 336 37.24 -16.57 12.99
CA ASP A 336 37.49 -18.02 12.98
C ASP A 336 36.15 -18.72 13.20
N ASP A 337 35.47 -19.09 12.11
CA ASP A 337 34.12 -19.64 12.07
C ASP A 337 34.08 -21.16 12.21
N ARG A 338 35.20 -21.80 12.58
CA ARG A 338 35.35 -23.27 12.66
C ARG A 338 34.31 -23.97 13.52
N THR A 339 33.71 -23.26 14.48
CA THR A 339 32.60 -23.78 15.29
C THR A 339 31.29 -23.24 14.77
N LYS A 340 30.44 -24.08 14.18
CA LYS A 340 29.10 -23.68 13.72
C LYS A 340 28.28 -23.11 14.89
N LEU A 341 27.62 -21.97 14.69
CA LEU A 341 26.71 -21.41 15.69
C LEU A 341 25.51 -22.35 15.92
N PRO A 342 24.98 -22.40 17.17
CA PRO A 342 23.72 -23.07 17.45
C PRO A 342 22.58 -22.54 16.57
N ASP A 343 21.61 -23.41 16.24
CA ASP A 343 20.43 -23.01 15.48
C ASP A 343 19.56 -22.04 16.31
N VAL A 344 19.47 -20.81 15.84
CA VAL A 344 18.71 -19.74 16.49
C VAL A 344 17.21 -19.87 16.26
N GLN A 345 16.77 -20.50 15.17
CA GLN A 345 15.34 -20.66 14.89
C GLN A 345 14.67 -21.51 15.96
N ALA A 346 15.38 -22.53 16.48
CA ALA A 346 14.92 -23.36 17.58
C ALA A 346 14.68 -22.58 18.89
N LEU A 347 15.30 -21.41 19.06
CA LEU A 347 15.17 -20.56 20.26
C LEU A 347 14.00 -19.56 20.16
N THR A 348 13.43 -19.37 18.96
CA THR A 348 12.32 -18.44 18.73
C THR A 348 10.98 -18.92 19.30
N GLY A 349 10.88 -20.18 19.73
CA GLY A 349 9.69 -20.69 20.41
C GLY A 349 8.38 -20.57 19.61
N ASN A 350 8.45 -20.34 18.29
CA ASN A 350 7.31 -20.12 17.40
C ASN A 350 6.61 -21.45 17.00
N GLN A 351 6.56 -22.46 17.88
CA GLN A 351 5.83 -23.71 17.61
C GLN A 351 4.36 -23.62 17.98
#